data_AF-A0A2W5CT37-F1
#
_entry.id   AF-A0A2W5CT37-F1
#
_cell.length_a   1.000
_cell.length_b   1.000
_cell.length_c   1.000
_cell.angle_alpha   90.00
_cell.angle_beta   90.00
_cell.angle_gamma   90.00
#
_symmetry.space_group_name_H-M   'P 1'
#
loop_
_entity.id
_entity.type
_entity.pdbx_description
1 polymer ?
#
loop_
_entity_poly.entity_id
_entity_poly.type
_entity_poly.pdbx_seq_one_letter_code
_entity_poly.pdbx_strand_id
1 'polypeptide(L)' 'MSKFSEVLEQLRENQPKAKYGIAFEKLMVNYFKTDPTLKNQFDEVCRWMDWRYNGGKADTGIDLVA' A
#
# COMPACT_ATOMS: atom_id res chain seq x y z
N MET A 1 -14.67 15.42 -6.26
CA MET A 1 -13.70 14.63 -5.48
C MET A 1 -14.29 13.24 -5.36
N SER A 2 -13.65 12.21 -5.92
CA SER A 2 -14.04 10.86 -5.57
C SER A 2 -13.71 10.66 -4.09
N LYS A 3 -14.62 10.06 -3.35
CA LYS A 3 -14.35 9.72 -1.94
C LYS A 3 -13.37 8.55 -1.92
N PHE A 4 -12.51 8.47 -0.90
CA PHE A 4 -11.59 7.34 -0.74
C PHE A 4 -12.33 5.98 -0.81
N SER A 5 -13.57 5.93 -0.30
CA SER A 5 -14.46 4.77 -0.41
C SER A 5 -14.74 4.34 -1.85
N GLU A 6 -14.93 5.27 -2.78
CA GLU A 6 -15.17 4.96 -4.20
C GLU A 6 -13.93 4.35 -4.84
N VAL A 7 -12.73 4.79 -4.42
CA VAL A 7 -11.47 4.19 -4.87
C VAL A 7 -11.35 2.75 -4.38
N LEU A 8 -11.76 2.48 -3.13
CA LEU A 8 -11.77 1.11 -2.58
C LEU A 8 -12.77 0.20 -3.29
N GLU A 9 -13.97 0.71 -3.59
CA GLU A 9 -14.99 -0.01 -4.36
C GLU A 9 -14.47 -0.34 -5.76
N GLN A 10 -13.93 0.64 -6.47
CA GLN A 10 -13.33 0.43 -7.80
C GLN A 10 -12.15 -0.55 -7.75
N LEU A 11 -11.31 -0.48 -6.72
CA LEU A 11 -10.22 -1.45 -6.56
C LEU A 11 -10.76 -2.88 -6.41
N ARG A 12 -11.87 -3.05 -5.68
CA ARG A 12 -12.50 -4.34 -5.45
C ARG A 12 -13.19 -4.90 -6.69
N GLU A 13 -13.84 -4.04 -7.46
CA GLU A 13 -14.55 -4.42 -8.69
C GLU A 13 -13.59 -4.74 -9.84
N ASN A 14 -12.47 -4.00 -9.93
CA ASN A 14 -11.55 -4.09 -11.06
C ASN A 14 -10.37 -5.07 -10.86
N GLN A 15 -10.25 -5.70 -9.69
CA GLN A 15 -9.17 -6.64 -9.40
C GLN A 15 -9.68 -8.08 -9.20
N PRO A 16 -9.00 -9.10 -9.75
CA PRO A 16 -9.24 -10.48 -9.37
C PRO A 16 -9.07 -10.66 -7.86
N LYS A 17 -9.91 -11.47 -7.21
CA LYS A 17 -9.86 -11.71 -5.76
C LYS A 17 -8.45 -12.06 -5.27
N ALA A 18 -7.70 -12.86 -6.02
CA ALA A 18 -6.33 -13.26 -5.69
C ALA A 18 -5.29 -12.12 -5.76
N LYS A 19 -5.58 -11.04 -6.49
CA LYS A 19 -4.68 -9.88 -6.67
C LYS A 19 -5.09 -8.67 -5.84
N TYR A 20 -6.26 -8.72 -5.20
CA TYR A 20 -6.81 -7.61 -4.45
C TYR A 20 -5.88 -7.12 -3.34
N GLY A 21 -5.28 -8.02 -2.55
CA GLY A 21 -4.34 -7.67 -1.48
C GLY A 21 -3.17 -6.83 -1.99
N ILE A 22 -2.43 -7.35 -2.99
CA ILE A 22 -1.28 -6.66 -3.60
C ILE A 22 -1.69 -5.30 -4.20
N ALA A 23 -2.87 -5.22 -4.81
CA ALA A 23 -3.37 -3.97 -5.37
C ALA A 23 -3.69 -2.95 -4.27
N PHE A 24 -4.24 -3.40 -3.15
CA PHE A 24 -4.51 -2.57 -1.98
C PHE A 24 -3.23 -2.08 -1.30
N GLU A 25 -2.23 -2.94 -1.11
CA GLU A 25 -0.91 -2.54 -0.61
C GLU A 25 -0.30 -1.41 -1.45
N LYS A 26 -0.34 -1.54 -2.77
CA LYS A 26 0.17 -0.51 -3.69
C LYS A 26 -0.60 0.81 -3.57
N LEU A 27 -1.93 0.73 -3.46
CA LEU A 27 -2.76 1.92 -3.23
C LEU A 27 -2.35 2.62 -1.94
N MET A 28 -2.15 1.87 -0.86
CA MET A 28 -1.78 2.44 0.44
C MET A 28 -0.39 3.05 0.45
N VAL A 29 0.63 2.44 -0.19
CA VAL A 29 1.95 3.07 -0.36
C VAL A 29 1.83 4.43 -1.05
N ASN A 30 1.04 4.51 -2.13
CA ASN A 30 0.81 5.78 -2.83
C ASN A 30 0.05 6.78 -1.98
N TYR A 31 -0.92 6.32 -1.18
CA TYR A 31 -1.67 7.17 -0.28
C TYR A 31 -0.75 7.84 0.75
N PHE A 32 0.11 7.09 1.45
CA PHE A 32 1.05 7.65 2.42
C PHE A 32 2.06 8.63 1.79
N LYS A 33 2.48 8.38 0.55
CA LYS A 33 3.42 9.26 -0.17
C LYS A 33 2.78 10.54 -0.70
N THR A 34 1.48 10.55 -0.96
CA THR A 34 0.79 11.66 -1.62
C THR A 34 -0.10 12.48 -0.68
N ASP A 35 -0.57 11.89 0.43
CA ASP A 35 -1.35 12.61 1.43
C ASP A 35 -0.54 13.77 2.02
N PRO A 36 -1.09 15.01 2.06
CA PRO A 36 -0.37 16.20 2.50
C PRO A 36 0.16 16.14 3.94
N THR A 37 -0.48 15.36 4.81
CA THR A 37 -0.10 15.25 6.22
C THR A 37 0.91 14.12 6.40
N LEU A 38 0.59 12.94 5.85
CA LEU A 38 1.37 11.72 6.10
C LEU A 38 2.71 11.73 5.36
N LYS A 39 2.80 12.38 4.19
CA LYS A 39 4.06 12.48 3.44
C LYS A 39 5.17 13.20 4.19
N ASN A 40 4.82 14.02 5.19
CA ASN A 40 5.79 14.76 6.01
C ASN A 40 6.11 14.02 7.32
N GLN A 41 5.43 12.92 7.62
CA GLN A 41 5.64 12.11 8.82
C GLN A 41 6.64 10.97 8.58
N PHE A 42 6.71 10.46 7.35
CA PHE A 42 7.55 9.32 6.99
C PHE A 42 8.56 9.71 5.91
N ASP A 43 9.83 9.39 6.12
CA ASP A 43 10.89 9.62 5.13
C ASP A 43 10.73 8.69 3.92
N GLU A 44 10.25 7.47 4.15
CA GLU A 44 10.01 6.45 3.12
C GLU A 44 8.81 5.59 3.52
N VAL A 45 8.02 5.16 2.54
CA VAL A 45 7.02 4.10 2.73
C VAL A 45 7.14 3.10 1.59
N CYS A 46 7.20 1.81 1.91
CA CYS A 46 7.30 0.74 0.91
C CYS A 46 6.56 -0.52 1.37
N ARG A 47 6.38 -1.48 0.46
CA ARG A 47 5.89 -2.81 0.85
C ARG A 47 7.02 -3.58 1.53
N TRP A 48 6.70 -4.51 2.41
CA TRP A 48 7.69 -5.37 3.09
C TRP A 48 8.66 -6.04 2.10
N MET A 49 8.13 -6.59 1.01
CA MET A 49 8.92 -7.24 -0.03
C MET A 49 9.94 -6.31 -0.72
N ASP A 50 9.65 -5.00 -0.75
CA ASP A 50 10.50 -3.99 -1.39
C ASP A 50 11.46 -3.32 -0.37
N TRP A 51 11.33 -3.60 0.92
CA TRP A 51 12.12 -2.95 1.96
C TRP A 51 13.57 -3.40 1.92
N ARG A 52 14.50 -2.43 1.89
CA ARG A 52 15.95 -2.68 1.78
C ARG A 52 16.54 -3.59 2.87
N TYR A 53 15.88 -3.69 4.02
CA TYR A 53 16.31 -4.51 5.15
C TYR A 53 15.46 -5.78 5.37
N ASN A 54 14.58 -6.13 4.44
CA ASN A 54 13.83 -7.38 4.49
C ASN A 54 14.77 -8.60 4.52
N GLY A 55 15.93 -8.53 3.86
CA GLY A 55 16.97 -9.57 3.94
C GLY A 55 16.54 -10.90 3.32
N GLY A 56 15.62 -10.87 2.34
CA GLY A 56 15.07 -12.07 1.71
C GLY A 56 14.19 -12.92 2.63
N LYS A 57 13.75 -12.37 3.76
CA LYS A 57 12.84 -13.08 4.67
C LYS A 57 11.51 -13.31 3.98
N ALA A 58 10.95 -14.48 4.25
CA ALA A 58 9.60 -14.80 3.86
C ALA A 58 8.61 -13.81 4.50
N ASP A 59 7.43 -13.73 3.90
CA ASP A 59 6.34 -12.92 4.41
C ASP A 59 6.00 -13.29 5.86
N THR A 60 6.02 -12.29 6.74
CA THR A 60 5.68 -12.43 8.16
C THR A 60 4.31 -11.85 8.51
N GLY A 61 3.49 -11.53 7.49
CA GLY A 61 2.22 -10.80 7.65
C GLY A 61 2.41 -9.30 7.80
N ILE A 62 3.59 -8.76 7.45
CA ILE A 62 3.82 -7.32 7.39
C ILE A 62 3.55 -6.87 5.96
N ASP A 63 2.57 -6.00 5.79
CA ASP A 63 2.22 -5.47 4.46
C ASP A 63 3.18 -4.33 4.07
N LEU A 64 3.31 -3.30 4.94
CA LEU A 64 4.05 -2.07 4.67
C LEU A 64 5.08 -1.74 5.75
N VAL A 65 6.14 -1.02 5.36
CA VAL A 65 7.15 -0.42 6.23
C VAL A 65 7.18 1.08 5.96
N ALA A 66 7.21 1.89 7.01
CA ALA A 66 7.25 3.36 6.99
C ALA A 66 8.32 3.90 7.95
#